data_AF-A0A6L8MN21-F1
#
_entry.id   AF-A0A6L8MN21-F1
#
_cell.length_a   1.000
_cell.length_b   1.000
_cell.length_c   1.000
_cell.angle_alpha   90.00
_cell.angle_beta   90.00
_cell.angle_gamma   90.00
#
_symmetry.space_group_name_H-M   'P 1'
#
loop_
_entity.id
_entity.type
_entity.pdbx_description
1 polymer ?
#
loop_
_entity_poly.entity_id
_entity_poly.type
_entity_poly.pdbx_seq_one_letter_code
_entity_poly.pdbx_strand_id
1 'polypeptide(L)'
;MKIALRLIPLLLLLAGCQSHLQRVAYCKIGDWTAIGHKDGLMGEPANYATRKDFCDDHADQPAIADAAARYSAGWAHGNWDAWHALGSADGVQGTRSQFDLRANGEEIRKHKTPLNRAAYDAGWSAGNSRYWQNLGQKEGAEGKPLTQKDINRDHAAAAQLRFDDSAYTDGWRAGNRTFWSDAGYTDARNGTPDDEFRNRAAAARRAGVDVQEASYRAAWNAEIVNYWRNLGTKDATSGKEFGLRGREAKAKGLKIHEKEYRQAWETRLTEYWRQTGAEDGYGHPYQLEDRMANASRAGVFVIPATRDAYTNAWRQENARYCTPDNAFERGRGNIGMAVEVCAPVAQNQLKHAYVSGQDYEIAAAKHSDAVTAANDLANRVLDARGRLGRLEREMRVARDAKDRPNNEESAKQDRRREQERRELVDYVQRLERQFEDARRWVDRHDQQMQRLRREIY
;
A
#
# COMPACT_ATOMS: atom_id res chain seq x y z
N MET A 1 -40.30 -20.62 -12.45
CA MET A 1 -40.24 -19.16 -12.24
C MET A 1 -39.11 -18.60 -13.08
N LYS A 2 -39.45 -17.78 -14.07
CA LYS A 2 -38.53 -16.98 -14.90
C LYS A 2 -38.26 -15.66 -14.16
N ILE A 3 -37.01 -15.22 -14.05
CA ILE A 3 -36.52 -13.81 -14.06
C ILE A 3 -34.99 -13.91 -13.90
N ALA A 4 -34.26 -13.80 -15.01
CA ALA A 4 -32.85 -13.42 -15.07
C ALA A 4 -32.50 -13.10 -16.54
N LEU A 5 -33.26 -12.19 -17.14
CA LEU A 5 -32.95 -11.61 -18.44
C LEU A 5 -33.31 -10.14 -18.35
N ARG A 6 -32.37 -9.26 -18.74
CA ARG A 6 -32.41 -7.79 -18.84
C ARG A 6 -31.49 -7.07 -17.86
N LEU A 7 -30.19 -7.08 -18.16
CA LEU A 7 -29.24 -6.04 -17.73
C LEU A 7 -28.01 -5.97 -18.68
N ILE A 8 -28.22 -6.24 -19.98
CA ILE A 8 -27.19 -6.13 -21.03
C ILE A 8 -27.45 -4.98 -22.05
N PRO A 9 -28.67 -4.42 -22.26
CA PRO A 9 -28.83 -3.43 -23.33
C PRO A 9 -28.38 -2.00 -22.96
N LEU A 10 -28.06 -1.71 -21.68
CA LEU A 10 -27.71 -0.35 -21.26
C LEU A 10 -26.20 -0.03 -21.37
N LEU A 11 -25.33 -1.06 -21.43
CA LEU A 11 -23.88 -0.87 -21.59
C LEU A 11 -23.45 -0.68 -23.06
N LEU A 12 -24.24 -1.17 -24.03
CA LEU A 12 -23.98 -0.98 -25.47
C LEU A 12 -24.36 0.42 -25.99
N LEU A 13 -25.27 1.13 -25.29
CA LEU A 13 -25.69 2.49 -25.67
C LEU A 13 -24.70 3.58 -25.24
N LEU A 14 -23.84 3.32 -24.23
CA LEU A 14 -22.83 4.27 -23.76
C LEU A 14 -21.53 4.25 -24.58
N ALA A 15 -21.21 3.13 -25.26
CA ALA A 15 -20.05 3.04 -26.16
C ALA A 15 -20.25 3.83 -27.48
N GLY A 16 -21.49 3.92 -27.98
CA GLY A 16 -21.83 4.68 -29.19
C GLY A 16 -21.72 6.20 -29.04
N CYS A 17 -21.92 6.74 -27.83
CA CYS A 17 -21.79 8.17 -27.58
C CYS A 17 -20.33 8.64 -27.53
N GLN A 18 -19.40 7.80 -27.04
CA GLN A 18 -17.98 8.15 -26.99
C GLN A 18 -17.34 8.19 -28.38
N SER A 19 -17.75 7.31 -29.30
CA SER A 19 -17.20 7.28 -30.66
C SER A 19 -17.66 8.47 -31.51
N HIS A 20 -18.89 8.96 -31.33
CA HIS A 20 -19.41 10.14 -32.03
C HIS A 20 -18.72 11.43 -31.57
N LEU A 21 -18.61 11.66 -30.26
CA LEU A 21 -17.97 12.87 -29.71
C LEU A 21 -16.49 12.96 -30.11
N GLN A 22 -15.78 11.82 -30.16
CA GLN A 22 -14.41 11.79 -30.66
C GLN A 22 -14.32 12.09 -32.15
N ARG A 23 -15.22 11.55 -32.98
CA ARG A 23 -15.26 11.85 -34.43
C ARG A 23 -15.49 13.34 -34.69
N VAL A 24 -16.40 13.97 -33.95
CA VAL A 24 -16.62 15.42 -34.01
C VAL A 24 -15.36 16.19 -33.63
N ALA A 25 -14.65 15.79 -32.58
CA ALA A 25 -13.40 16.43 -32.17
C ALA A 25 -12.31 16.38 -33.26
N TYR A 26 -12.17 15.27 -33.99
CA TYR A 26 -11.20 15.19 -35.09
C TYR A 26 -11.57 16.11 -36.27
N CYS A 27 -12.86 16.21 -36.60
CA CYS A 27 -13.32 17.13 -37.63
C CYS A 27 -13.02 18.59 -37.29
N LYS A 28 -13.16 18.98 -36.02
CA LYS A 28 -12.81 20.34 -35.55
C LYS A 28 -11.32 20.65 -35.63
N ILE A 29 -10.46 19.64 -35.47
CA ILE A 29 -9.01 19.77 -35.65
C ILE A 29 -8.66 19.93 -37.14
N GLY A 30 -9.39 19.26 -38.04
CA GLY A 30 -9.22 19.39 -39.48
C GLY A 30 -7.97 18.70 -40.06
N ASP A 31 -7.28 17.86 -39.28
CA ASP A 31 -6.13 17.08 -39.75
C ASP A 31 -6.60 15.82 -40.49
N TRP A 32 -6.76 15.97 -41.80
CA TRP A 32 -7.19 14.88 -42.68
C TRP A 32 -6.24 13.69 -42.70
N THR A 33 -4.94 13.88 -42.47
CA THR A 33 -3.97 12.77 -42.37
C THR A 33 -4.26 11.95 -41.11
N ALA A 34 -4.44 12.59 -39.97
CA ALA A 34 -4.75 11.91 -38.71
C ALA A 34 -6.13 11.23 -38.72
N ILE A 35 -7.14 11.87 -39.32
CA ILE A 35 -8.47 11.28 -39.52
C ILE A 35 -8.37 10.01 -40.35
N GLY A 36 -7.69 10.09 -41.50
CA GLY A 36 -7.46 8.95 -42.38
C GLY A 36 -6.74 7.82 -41.64
N HIS A 37 -5.64 8.14 -40.96
CA HIS A 37 -4.86 7.17 -40.18
C HIS A 37 -5.70 6.44 -39.15
N LYS A 38 -6.50 7.16 -38.37
CA LYS A 38 -7.38 6.53 -37.38
C LYS A 38 -8.39 5.59 -38.03
N ASP A 39 -8.99 5.99 -39.15
CA ASP A 39 -9.95 5.16 -39.88
C ASP A 39 -9.29 3.89 -40.43
N GLY A 40 -8.09 4.02 -40.99
CA GLY A 40 -7.28 2.87 -41.42
C GLY A 40 -6.94 1.93 -40.26
N LEU A 41 -6.58 2.49 -39.09
CA LEU A 41 -6.25 1.73 -37.88
C LEU A 41 -7.46 0.95 -37.33
N MET A 42 -8.65 1.52 -37.43
CA MET A 42 -9.91 0.87 -37.04
C MET A 42 -10.40 -0.18 -38.06
N GLY A 43 -9.70 -0.31 -39.19
CA GLY A 43 -10.07 -1.23 -40.26
C GLY A 43 -11.29 -0.76 -41.06
N GLU A 44 -11.61 0.53 -41.03
CA GLU A 44 -12.72 1.08 -41.80
C GLU A 44 -12.33 1.16 -43.30
N PRO A 45 -13.29 1.04 -44.24
CA PRO A 45 -13.03 1.27 -45.64
C PRO A 45 -12.56 2.71 -45.91
N ALA A 46 -11.71 2.90 -46.90
CA ALA A 46 -11.26 4.22 -47.33
C ALA A 46 -12.42 5.02 -47.94
N ASN A 47 -13.20 5.74 -47.13
CA ASN A 47 -14.35 6.49 -47.58
C ASN A 47 -14.25 7.98 -47.20
N TYR A 48 -13.43 8.70 -47.97
CA TYR A 48 -13.26 10.15 -47.80
C TYR A 48 -14.58 10.90 -47.96
N ALA A 49 -15.44 10.53 -48.92
CA ALA A 49 -16.69 11.25 -49.19
C ALA A 49 -17.60 11.26 -47.96
N THR A 50 -17.89 10.09 -47.38
CA THR A 50 -18.71 9.99 -46.16
C THR A 50 -18.05 10.68 -44.96
N ARG A 51 -16.72 10.62 -44.85
CA ARG A 51 -16.01 11.31 -43.77
C ARG A 51 -16.04 12.83 -43.94
N LYS A 52 -15.94 13.32 -45.18
CA LYS A 52 -16.06 14.73 -45.55
C LYS A 52 -17.45 15.25 -45.22
N ASP A 53 -18.50 14.56 -45.66
CA ASP A 53 -19.88 14.95 -45.37
C ASP A 53 -20.12 15.04 -43.85
N PHE A 54 -19.67 14.04 -43.09
CA PHE A 54 -19.76 14.06 -41.64
C PHE A 54 -19.02 15.25 -41.00
N CYS A 55 -17.81 15.57 -41.48
CA CYS A 55 -17.03 16.68 -40.95
C CYS A 55 -17.57 18.05 -41.38
N ASP A 56 -18.13 18.19 -42.59
CA ASP A 56 -18.75 19.45 -43.03
C ASP A 56 -19.94 19.84 -42.13
N ASP A 57 -20.64 18.84 -41.56
CA ASP A 57 -21.75 19.07 -40.60
C ASP A 57 -21.29 19.46 -39.18
N HIS A 58 -20.00 19.32 -38.86
CA HIS A 58 -19.50 19.37 -37.48
C HIS A 58 -18.19 20.16 -37.26
N ALA A 59 -17.52 20.57 -38.33
CA ALA A 59 -16.29 21.35 -38.31
C ALA A 59 -16.57 22.85 -38.47
N ASP A 60 -15.68 23.69 -37.94
CA ASP A 60 -15.80 25.15 -38.03
C ASP A 60 -15.30 25.70 -39.37
N GLN A 61 -14.62 24.88 -40.19
CA GLN A 61 -14.06 25.24 -41.49
C GLN A 61 -14.21 24.10 -42.52
N PRO A 62 -14.40 24.43 -43.82
CA PRO A 62 -14.51 23.43 -44.87
C PRO A 62 -13.18 22.70 -45.12
N ALA A 63 -13.26 21.49 -45.67
CA ALA A 63 -12.09 20.70 -46.03
C ALA A 63 -11.15 21.46 -47.03
N ILE A 64 -9.85 21.42 -46.76
CA ILE A 64 -8.80 22.00 -47.62
C ILE A 64 -8.72 21.25 -48.97
N ALA A 65 -8.19 21.91 -50.00
CA ALA A 65 -8.20 21.39 -51.39
C ALA A 65 -7.50 20.02 -51.57
N ASP A 66 -6.50 19.71 -50.76
CA ASP A 66 -5.75 18.44 -50.79
C ASP A 66 -6.20 17.43 -49.70
N ALA A 67 -7.31 17.71 -49.00
CA ALA A 67 -7.83 16.88 -47.90
C ALA A 67 -8.05 15.42 -48.30
N ALA A 68 -8.55 15.17 -49.51
CA ALA A 68 -8.77 13.81 -50.03
C ALA A 68 -7.46 13.01 -50.14
N ALA A 69 -6.38 13.66 -50.61
CA ALA A 69 -5.08 13.04 -50.76
C ALA A 69 -4.44 12.77 -49.38
N ARG A 70 -4.53 13.74 -48.45
CA ARG A 70 -4.05 13.60 -47.06
C ARG A 70 -4.78 12.49 -46.32
N TYR A 71 -6.10 12.44 -46.43
CA TYR A 71 -6.91 11.37 -45.86
C TYR A 71 -6.50 10.01 -46.41
N SER A 72 -6.36 9.88 -47.74
CA SER A 72 -6.01 8.61 -48.36
C SER A 72 -4.62 8.12 -47.95
N ALA A 73 -3.64 9.03 -47.86
CA ALA A 73 -2.29 8.72 -47.40
C ALA A 73 -2.27 8.31 -45.92
N GLY A 74 -2.95 9.07 -45.06
CA GLY A 74 -3.12 8.74 -43.64
C GLY A 74 -3.78 7.37 -43.47
N TRP A 75 -4.87 7.12 -44.19
CA TRP A 75 -5.60 5.86 -44.16
C TRP A 75 -4.75 4.67 -44.58
N ALA A 76 -3.97 4.81 -45.65
CA ALA A 76 -3.06 3.75 -46.09
C ALA A 76 -2.03 3.42 -44.99
N HIS A 77 -1.51 4.43 -44.30
CA HIS A 77 -0.59 4.24 -43.18
C HIS A 77 -1.27 3.56 -41.97
N GLY A 78 -2.47 4.00 -41.60
CA GLY A 78 -3.22 3.40 -40.50
C GLY A 78 -3.62 1.96 -40.76
N ASN A 79 -4.02 1.64 -42.00
CA ASN A 79 -4.31 0.28 -42.42
C ASN A 79 -3.05 -0.60 -42.39
N TRP A 80 -1.90 -0.06 -42.79
CA TRP A 80 -0.62 -0.75 -42.62
C TRP A 80 -0.34 -1.03 -41.14
N ASP A 81 -0.50 -0.05 -40.26
CA ASP A 81 -0.24 -0.22 -38.82
C ASP A 81 -1.15 -1.28 -38.18
N ALA A 82 -2.44 -1.28 -38.54
CA ALA A 82 -3.40 -2.28 -38.05
C ALA A 82 -2.99 -3.70 -38.43
N TRP A 83 -2.72 -3.93 -39.72
CA TRP A 83 -2.33 -5.25 -40.21
C TRP A 83 -0.95 -5.66 -39.69
N HIS A 84 0.01 -4.74 -39.60
CA HIS A 84 1.31 -5.00 -38.99
C HIS A 84 1.20 -5.36 -37.50
N ALA A 85 0.34 -4.68 -36.74
CA ALA A 85 0.10 -5.01 -35.33
C ALA A 85 -0.50 -6.41 -35.17
N LEU A 86 -1.49 -6.78 -35.99
CA LEU A 86 -2.06 -8.13 -36.01
C LEU A 86 -0.99 -9.18 -36.35
N GLY A 87 -0.21 -8.95 -37.40
CA GLY A 87 0.90 -9.81 -37.76
C GLY A 87 1.89 -9.97 -36.62
N SER A 88 2.31 -8.87 -36.00
CA SER A 88 3.26 -8.89 -34.89
C SER A 88 2.75 -9.67 -33.68
N ALA A 89 1.48 -9.50 -33.32
CA ALA A 89 0.86 -10.25 -32.24
C ALA A 89 0.87 -11.77 -32.52
N ASP A 90 0.55 -12.17 -33.75
CA ASP A 90 0.57 -13.59 -34.16
C ASP A 90 2.00 -14.14 -34.21
N GLY A 91 2.96 -13.35 -34.71
CA GLY A 91 4.36 -13.74 -34.82
C GLY A 91 5.01 -14.01 -33.46
N VAL A 92 4.68 -13.21 -32.43
CA VAL A 92 5.21 -13.41 -31.07
C VAL A 92 4.76 -14.73 -30.45
N GLN A 93 3.66 -15.34 -30.93
CA GLN A 93 3.22 -16.64 -30.44
C GLN A 93 4.08 -17.81 -30.93
N GLY A 94 5.01 -17.58 -31.88
CA GLY A 94 5.82 -18.66 -32.45
C GLY A 94 4.99 -19.64 -33.29
N THR A 95 3.95 -19.15 -33.97
CA THR A 95 3.09 -19.95 -34.85
C THR A 95 3.21 -19.51 -36.31
N ARG A 96 2.72 -20.33 -37.24
CA ARG A 96 2.71 -19.99 -38.68
C ARG A 96 1.91 -18.71 -38.92
N SER A 97 2.22 -18.01 -40.01
CA SER A 97 1.42 -16.87 -40.47
C SER A 97 -0.05 -17.28 -40.55
N GLN A 98 -0.92 -16.47 -39.94
CA GLN A 98 -2.36 -16.70 -39.86
C GLN A 98 -3.14 -15.69 -40.70
N PHE A 99 -2.51 -15.08 -41.71
CA PHE A 99 -3.13 -14.04 -42.52
C PHE A 99 -4.51 -14.45 -43.04
N ASP A 100 -4.63 -15.64 -43.64
CA ASP A 100 -5.89 -16.11 -44.21
C ASP A 100 -6.97 -16.30 -43.14
N LEU A 101 -6.61 -16.77 -41.94
CA LEU A 101 -7.53 -16.88 -40.80
C LEU A 101 -8.00 -15.48 -40.36
N ARG A 102 -7.07 -14.53 -40.23
CA ARG A 102 -7.35 -13.14 -39.84
C ARG A 102 -8.20 -12.41 -40.87
N ALA A 103 -7.89 -12.57 -42.16
CA ALA A 103 -8.62 -12.00 -43.28
C ALA A 103 -10.08 -12.50 -43.36
N ASN A 104 -10.35 -13.73 -42.92
CA ASN A 104 -11.70 -14.31 -42.86
C ASN A 104 -12.41 -14.08 -41.52
N GLY A 105 -11.80 -13.34 -40.60
CA GLY A 105 -12.37 -13.00 -39.29
C GLY A 105 -13.69 -12.26 -39.40
N GLU A 106 -14.59 -12.48 -38.44
CA GLU A 106 -15.93 -11.88 -38.44
C GLU A 106 -15.87 -10.34 -38.44
N GLU A 107 -15.02 -9.75 -37.60
CA GLU A 107 -14.84 -8.29 -37.52
C GLU A 107 -14.32 -7.69 -38.84
N ILE A 108 -13.33 -8.33 -39.47
CA ILE A 108 -12.76 -7.91 -40.77
C ILE A 108 -13.83 -7.94 -41.86
N ARG A 109 -14.66 -8.99 -41.89
CA ARG A 109 -15.77 -9.11 -42.85
C ARG A 109 -16.88 -8.09 -42.60
N LYS A 110 -17.25 -7.90 -41.33
CA LYS A 110 -18.30 -6.95 -40.92
C LYS A 110 -17.92 -5.51 -41.24
N HIS A 111 -16.67 -5.13 -40.99
CA HIS A 111 -16.15 -3.79 -41.28
C HIS A 111 -15.74 -3.61 -42.74
N LYS A 112 -15.76 -4.68 -43.55
CA LYS A 112 -15.24 -4.69 -44.94
C LYS A 112 -13.82 -4.13 -45.00
N THR A 113 -13.00 -4.48 -44.00
CA THR A 113 -11.66 -3.96 -43.84
C THR A 113 -10.80 -4.32 -45.06
N PRO A 114 -10.20 -3.33 -45.75
CA PRO A 114 -9.27 -3.63 -46.83
C PRO A 114 -8.06 -4.41 -46.34
N LEU A 115 -7.75 -5.49 -47.06
CA LEU A 115 -6.69 -6.43 -46.70
C LEU A 115 -5.31 -5.88 -47.05
N ASN A 116 -4.34 -6.06 -46.15
CA ASN A 116 -2.95 -5.66 -46.38
C ASN A 116 -1.98 -6.77 -45.95
N ARG A 117 -1.76 -7.71 -46.86
CA ARG A 117 -0.90 -8.87 -46.59
C ARG A 117 0.56 -8.47 -46.35
N ALA A 118 1.08 -7.51 -47.11
CA ALA A 118 2.47 -7.08 -46.96
C ALA A 118 2.74 -6.49 -45.56
N ALA A 119 1.81 -5.66 -45.04
CA ALA A 119 1.90 -5.14 -43.68
C ALA A 119 1.81 -6.25 -42.63
N TYR A 120 0.87 -7.18 -42.79
CA TYR A 120 0.73 -8.33 -41.90
C TYR A 120 2.00 -9.20 -41.88
N ASP A 121 2.52 -9.60 -43.04
CA ASP A 121 3.70 -10.46 -43.13
C ASP A 121 4.96 -9.77 -42.57
N ALA A 122 5.10 -8.45 -42.76
CA ALA A 122 6.14 -7.65 -42.13
C ALA A 122 6.03 -7.65 -40.59
N GLY A 123 4.82 -7.43 -40.08
CA GLY A 123 4.52 -7.50 -38.64
C GLY A 123 4.80 -8.87 -38.06
N TRP A 124 4.34 -9.92 -38.73
CA TRP A 124 4.55 -11.30 -38.33
C TRP A 124 6.03 -11.65 -38.31
N SER A 125 6.81 -11.23 -39.30
CA SER A 125 8.27 -11.41 -39.29
C SER A 125 8.89 -10.75 -38.06
N ALA A 126 8.53 -9.50 -37.75
CA ALA A 126 9.06 -8.80 -36.57
C ALA A 126 8.65 -9.47 -35.24
N GLY A 127 7.40 -9.95 -35.15
CA GLY A 127 6.91 -10.71 -34.00
C GLY A 127 7.65 -12.04 -33.81
N ASN A 128 7.86 -12.79 -34.91
CA ASN A 128 8.58 -14.05 -34.91
C ASN A 128 10.05 -13.88 -34.50
N SER A 129 10.72 -12.81 -34.96
CA SER A 129 12.06 -12.47 -34.47
C SER A 129 12.08 -12.27 -32.95
N ARG A 130 11.10 -11.54 -32.39
CA ARG A 130 10.98 -11.36 -30.93
C ARG A 130 10.74 -12.67 -30.19
N TYR A 131 9.92 -13.57 -30.74
CA TYR A 131 9.70 -14.90 -30.17
C TYR A 131 11.03 -15.66 -30.03
N TRP A 132 11.81 -15.75 -31.11
CA TRP A 132 13.09 -16.45 -31.10
C TRP A 132 14.13 -15.76 -30.22
N GLN A 133 14.16 -14.43 -30.20
CA GLN A 133 15.00 -13.65 -29.28
C GLN A 133 14.68 -13.96 -27.81
N ASN A 134 13.41 -13.97 -27.43
CA ASN A 134 12.99 -14.26 -26.06
C ASN A 134 13.31 -15.70 -25.67
N LEU A 135 13.09 -16.66 -26.58
CA LEU A 135 13.46 -18.06 -26.34
C LEU A 135 14.98 -18.19 -26.16
N GLY A 136 15.77 -17.60 -27.05
CA GLY A 136 17.23 -17.59 -26.93
C GLY A 136 17.67 -16.97 -25.61
N GLN A 137 17.12 -15.82 -25.23
CA GLN A 137 17.43 -15.15 -23.96
C GLN A 137 17.14 -16.03 -22.75
N LYS A 138 15.98 -16.70 -22.73
CA LYS A 138 15.64 -17.64 -21.66
C LYS A 138 16.65 -18.77 -21.57
N GLU A 139 16.96 -19.42 -22.70
CA GLU A 139 17.87 -20.56 -22.73
C GLU A 139 19.33 -20.18 -22.42
N GLY A 140 19.76 -18.99 -22.84
CA GLY A 140 21.05 -18.43 -22.45
C GLY A 140 21.12 -18.17 -20.94
N ALA A 141 20.06 -17.64 -20.34
CA ALA A 141 19.99 -17.39 -18.89
C ALA A 141 19.93 -18.68 -18.07
N GLU A 142 19.35 -19.76 -18.63
CA GLU A 142 19.39 -21.11 -18.05
C GLU A 142 20.77 -21.77 -18.15
N GLY A 143 21.73 -21.17 -18.87
CA GLY A 143 23.05 -21.75 -19.09
C GLY A 143 23.05 -22.93 -20.06
N LYS A 144 22.13 -22.97 -21.03
CA LYS A 144 22.16 -23.98 -22.10
C LYS A 144 23.23 -23.66 -23.15
N PRO A 145 23.85 -24.69 -23.76
CA PRO A 145 24.84 -24.46 -24.83
C PRO A 145 24.21 -23.81 -26.06
N LEU A 146 25.01 -23.06 -26.83
CA LEU A 146 24.53 -22.42 -28.06
C LEU A 146 24.09 -23.44 -29.13
N THR A 147 24.57 -24.68 -29.04
CA THR A 147 24.12 -25.80 -29.90
C THR A 147 22.63 -26.11 -29.75
N GLN A 148 21.98 -25.66 -28.67
CA GLN A 148 20.52 -25.73 -28.53
C GLN A 148 19.79 -25.01 -29.69
N LYS A 149 20.46 -24.05 -30.33
CA LYS A 149 20.00 -23.40 -31.55
C LYS A 149 19.65 -24.38 -32.66
N ASP A 150 20.47 -25.40 -32.87
CA ASP A 150 20.27 -26.38 -33.94
C ASP A 150 19.01 -27.23 -33.67
N ILE A 151 18.78 -27.63 -32.42
CA ILE A 151 17.56 -28.33 -31.99
C ILE A 151 16.33 -27.45 -32.24
N ASN A 152 16.40 -26.17 -31.86
CA ASN A 152 15.31 -25.22 -32.06
C ASN A 152 15.02 -24.98 -33.55
N ARG A 153 16.07 -24.92 -34.38
CA ARG A 153 15.93 -24.82 -35.84
C ARG A 153 15.25 -26.06 -36.42
N ASP A 154 15.62 -27.25 -35.98
CA ASP A 154 15.03 -28.50 -36.46
C ASP A 154 13.57 -28.64 -36.01
N HIS A 155 13.26 -28.25 -34.77
CA HIS A 155 11.88 -28.17 -34.27
C HIS A 155 11.04 -27.16 -35.06
N ALA A 156 11.59 -25.99 -35.38
CA ALA A 156 10.93 -25.01 -36.21
C ALA A 156 10.67 -25.57 -37.62
N ALA A 157 11.64 -26.24 -38.23
CA ALA A 157 11.48 -26.88 -39.54
C ALA A 157 10.37 -27.95 -39.54
N ALA A 158 10.34 -28.82 -38.52
CA ALA A 158 9.30 -29.84 -38.37
C ALA A 158 7.90 -29.22 -38.18
N ALA A 159 7.81 -28.10 -37.46
CA ALA A 159 6.58 -27.34 -37.29
C ALA A 159 6.25 -26.42 -38.49
N GLN A 160 7.12 -26.36 -39.52
CA GLN A 160 7.08 -25.42 -40.64
C GLN A 160 6.97 -23.95 -40.18
N LEU A 161 7.72 -23.61 -39.14
CA LEU A 161 7.90 -22.26 -38.61
C LEU A 161 9.17 -21.64 -39.20
N ARG A 162 9.16 -20.32 -39.40
CA ARG A 162 10.37 -19.60 -39.82
C ARG A 162 11.28 -19.41 -38.61
N PHE A 163 12.42 -20.10 -38.61
CA PHE A 163 13.46 -19.87 -37.61
C PHE A 163 14.21 -18.56 -37.89
N ASP A 164 14.40 -17.73 -36.86
CA ASP A 164 15.23 -16.53 -36.94
C ASP A 164 16.54 -16.73 -36.17
N ASP A 165 17.59 -17.09 -36.89
CA ASP A 165 18.90 -17.44 -36.32
C ASP A 165 19.58 -16.27 -35.61
N SER A 166 19.51 -15.07 -36.20
CA SER A 166 20.13 -13.87 -35.62
C SER A 166 19.40 -13.48 -34.34
N ALA A 167 18.08 -13.41 -34.39
CA ALA A 167 17.29 -13.01 -33.24
C ALA A 167 17.48 -13.99 -32.06
N TYR A 168 17.44 -15.30 -32.34
CA TYR A 168 17.74 -16.32 -31.32
C TYR A 168 19.15 -16.15 -30.74
N THR A 169 20.17 -16.02 -31.59
CA THR A 169 21.57 -15.93 -31.15
C THR A 169 21.83 -14.68 -30.32
N ASP A 170 21.26 -13.53 -30.70
CA ASP A 170 21.39 -12.27 -29.97
C ASP A 170 20.68 -12.34 -28.62
N GLY A 171 19.47 -12.93 -28.59
CA GLY A 171 18.77 -13.27 -27.36
C GLY A 171 19.62 -14.14 -26.45
N TRP A 172 20.14 -15.26 -26.97
CA TRP A 172 20.98 -16.20 -26.23
C TRP A 172 22.22 -15.54 -25.65
N ARG A 173 22.92 -14.68 -26.41
CA ARG A 173 24.08 -13.92 -25.90
C ARG A 173 23.70 -12.97 -24.77
N ALA A 174 22.51 -12.34 -24.83
CA ALA A 174 22.01 -11.53 -23.75
C ALA A 174 21.70 -12.37 -22.50
N GLY A 175 21.01 -13.50 -22.66
CA GLY A 175 20.72 -14.45 -21.59
C GLY A 175 21.98 -15.01 -20.94
N ASN A 176 22.96 -15.43 -21.73
CA ASN A 176 24.21 -16.00 -21.23
C ASN A 176 25.03 -14.98 -20.42
N ARG A 177 25.00 -13.69 -20.80
CA ARG A 177 25.57 -12.63 -19.95
C ARG A 177 24.86 -12.56 -18.59
N THR A 178 23.54 -12.67 -18.55
CA THR A 178 22.76 -12.75 -17.30
C THR A 178 23.15 -13.97 -16.47
N PHE A 179 23.22 -15.16 -17.06
CA PHE A 179 23.66 -16.39 -16.38
C PHE A 179 25.00 -16.20 -15.66
N TRP A 180 26.00 -15.63 -16.33
CA TRP A 180 27.31 -15.38 -15.73
C TRP A 180 27.30 -14.26 -14.69
N SER A 181 26.53 -13.20 -14.90
CA SER A 181 26.36 -12.14 -13.88
C SER A 181 25.68 -12.68 -12.62
N ASP A 182 24.65 -13.51 -12.74
CA ASP A 182 23.96 -14.13 -11.60
C ASP A 182 24.87 -15.10 -10.84
N ALA A 183 25.70 -15.85 -11.56
CA ALA A 183 26.71 -16.71 -10.94
C ALA A 183 27.74 -15.89 -10.14
N GLY A 184 28.29 -14.82 -10.73
CA GLY A 184 29.25 -13.95 -10.06
C GLY A 184 28.66 -13.24 -8.84
N TYR A 185 27.42 -12.76 -8.97
CA TYR A 185 26.65 -12.17 -7.88
C TYR A 185 26.47 -13.17 -6.73
N THR A 186 25.99 -14.38 -7.03
CA THR A 186 25.70 -15.42 -6.03
C THR A 186 26.96 -15.85 -5.30
N ASP A 187 28.06 -16.05 -6.03
CA ASP A 187 29.34 -16.43 -5.44
C ASP A 187 29.87 -15.36 -4.50
N ALA A 188 29.87 -14.10 -4.93
CA ALA A 188 30.29 -12.98 -4.08
C ALA A 188 29.41 -12.86 -2.83
N ARG A 189 28.08 -12.97 -2.99
CA ARG A 189 27.11 -12.91 -1.88
C ARG A 189 27.32 -14.01 -0.84
N ASN A 190 27.81 -15.17 -1.27
CA ASN A 190 28.11 -16.30 -0.38
C ASN A 190 29.55 -16.27 0.17
N GLY A 191 30.36 -15.28 -0.20
CA GLY A 191 31.76 -15.21 0.20
C GLY A 191 32.63 -16.27 -0.49
N THR A 192 32.22 -16.72 -1.68
CA THR A 192 33.00 -17.61 -2.54
C THR A 192 34.10 -16.80 -3.24
N PRO A 193 35.37 -17.25 -3.20
CA PRO A 193 36.48 -16.57 -3.87
C PRO A 193 36.28 -16.50 -5.38
N ASP A 194 36.78 -15.42 -6.00
CA ASP A 194 36.75 -15.22 -7.45
C ASP A 194 37.48 -16.34 -8.23
N ASP A 195 38.46 -17.02 -7.62
CA ASP A 195 39.14 -18.18 -8.23
C ASP A 195 38.19 -19.34 -8.58
N GLU A 196 37.01 -19.42 -7.95
CA GLU A 196 35.96 -20.40 -8.30
C GLU A 196 35.45 -20.22 -9.73
N PHE A 197 35.65 -19.04 -10.32
CA PHE A 197 35.40 -18.79 -11.74
C PHE A 197 36.09 -19.83 -12.63
N ARG A 198 37.32 -20.26 -12.29
CA ARG A 198 38.06 -21.23 -13.11
C ARG A 198 37.35 -22.58 -13.18
N ASN A 199 36.81 -23.05 -12.04
CA ASN A 199 36.06 -24.30 -11.95
C ASN A 199 34.76 -24.21 -12.75
N ARG A 200 34.02 -23.11 -12.58
CA ARG A 200 32.80 -22.84 -13.34
C ARG A 200 33.04 -22.74 -14.84
N ALA A 201 34.07 -22.00 -15.26
CA ALA A 201 34.43 -21.85 -16.66
C ALA A 201 34.83 -23.21 -17.27
N ALA A 202 35.56 -24.05 -16.54
CA ALA A 202 35.90 -25.39 -17.00
C ALA A 202 34.67 -26.33 -17.11
N ALA A 203 33.69 -26.20 -16.21
CA ALA A 203 32.43 -26.93 -16.29
C ALA A 203 31.55 -26.44 -17.44
N ALA A 204 31.42 -25.12 -17.61
CA ALA A 204 30.68 -24.49 -18.69
C ALA A 204 31.23 -24.88 -20.07
N ARG A 205 32.55 -24.83 -20.27
CA ARG A 205 33.20 -25.28 -21.51
C ARG A 205 32.91 -26.75 -21.81
N ARG A 206 32.92 -27.62 -20.79
CA ARG A 206 32.56 -29.04 -20.93
C ARG A 206 31.09 -29.24 -21.31
N ALA A 207 30.21 -28.35 -20.85
CA ALA A 207 28.80 -28.34 -21.20
C ALA A 207 28.49 -27.61 -22.52
N GLY A 208 29.48 -27.03 -23.20
CA GLY A 208 29.29 -26.27 -24.45
C GLY A 208 28.71 -24.87 -24.27
N VAL A 209 28.79 -24.31 -23.06
CA VAL A 209 28.30 -22.96 -22.73
C VAL A 209 29.43 -21.95 -22.91
N ASP A 210 29.17 -20.85 -23.64
CA ASP A 210 30.17 -19.79 -23.82
C ASP A 210 30.44 -19.07 -22.50
N VAL A 211 31.72 -18.86 -22.21
CA VAL A 211 32.18 -18.24 -20.97
C VAL A 211 32.16 -16.72 -21.09
N GLN A 212 31.43 -16.04 -20.18
CA GLN A 212 31.40 -14.57 -20.09
C GLN A 212 32.12 -14.08 -18.83
N GLU A 213 33.45 -14.09 -18.87
CA GLU A 213 34.30 -13.71 -17.72
C GLU A 213 34.04 -12.28 -17.25
N ALA A 214 33.92 -11.32 -18.18
CA ALA A 214 33.69 -9.93 -17.86
C ALA A 214 32.36 -9.73 -17.10
N SER A 215 31.29 -10.40 -17.53
CA SER A 215 29.98 -10.35 -16.87
C SER A 215 30.00 -10.94 -15.47
N TYR A 216 30.69 -12.08 -15.29
CA TYR A 216 30.88 -12.70 -13.98
C TYR A 216 31.66 -11.78 -13.04
N ARG A 217 32.85 -11.34 -13.45
CA ARG A 217 33.75 -10.54 -12.59
C ARG A 217 33.16 -9.18 -12.25
N ALA A 218 32.44 -8.55 -13.18
CA ALA A 218 31.76 -7.28 -12.91
C ALA A 218 30.72 -7.44 -11.77
N ALA A 219 29.86 -8.46 -11.86
CA ALA A 219 28.86 -8.74 -10.84
C ALA A 219 29.50 -9.16 -9.50
N TRP A 220 30.52 -10.01 -9.55
CA TRP A 220 31.24 -10.47 -8.35
C TRP A 220 31.90 -9.30 -7.61
N ASN A 221 32.63 -8.43 -8.32
CA ASN A 221 33.31 -7.28 -7.71
C ASN A 221 32.33 -6.25 -7.14
N ALA A 222 31.13 -6.13 -7.71
CA ALA A 222 30.10 -5.26 -7.18
C ALA A 222 29.50 -5.82 -5.87
N GLU A 223 29.18 -7.12 -5.84
CA GLU A 223 28.47 -7.72 -4.71
C GLU A 223 29.38 -8.13 -3.54
N ILE A 224 30.67 -8.38 -3.77
CA ILE A 224 31.59 -8.78 -2.69
C ILE A 224 31.69 -7.70 -1.60
N VAL A 225 31.52 -6.44 -1.99
CA VAL A 225 31.46 -5.31 -1.05
C VAL A 225 30.25 -5.43 -0.12
N ASN A 226 29.09 -5.82 -0.65
CA ASN A 226 27.88 -6.03 0.14
C ASN A 226 28.00 -7.24 1.07
N TYR A 227 28.66 -8.31 0.63
CA TYR A 227 29.00 -9.43 1.50
C TYR A 227 29.75 -8.95 2.76
N TRP A 228 30.78 -8.12 2.60
CA TRP A 228 31.55 -7.58 3.72
C TRP A 228 30.74 -6.63 4.62
N ARG A 229 29.87 -5.79 4.05
CA ARG A 229 28.95 -4.94 4.84
C ARG A 229 27.97 -5.77 5.68
N ASN A 230 27.37 -6.79 5.07
CA ASN A 230 26.43 -7.70 5.74
C ASN A 230 27.13 -8.48 6.84
N LEU A 231 28.36 -8.93 6.58
CA LEU A 231 29.18 -9.63 7.56
C LEU A 231 29.52 -8.72 8.75
N GLY A 232 29.93 -7.47 8.49
CA GLY A 232 30.20 -6.47 9.54
C GLY A 232 28.97 -6.22 10.42
N THR A 233 27.80 -6.06 9.81
CA THR A 233 26.53 -5.89 10.53
C THR A 233 26.18 -7.11 11.39
N LYS A 234 26.37 -8.32 10.87
CA LYS A 234 26.08 -9.57 11.62
C LYS A 234 27.07 -9.81 12.76
N ASP A 235 28.34 -9.51 12.52
CA ASP A 235 29.42 -9.76 13.47
C ASP A 235 29.41 -8.78 14.66
N ALA A 236 28.91 -7.55 14.45
CA ALA A 236 28.76 -6.51 15.47
C ALA A 236 28.06 -6.98 16.75
N THR A 237 27.09 -7.88 16.63
CA THR A 237 26.31 -8.40 17.77
C THR A 237 26.43 -9.92 17.93
N SER A 238 27.53 -10.51 17.47
CA SER A 238 27.81 -11.94 17.67
C SER A 238 29.22 -12.23 18.21
N GLY A 239 29.91 -11.21 18.72
CA GLY A 239 31.22 -11.34 19.36
C GLY A 239 32.38 -11.60 18.39
N LYS A 240 32.17 -11.40 17.09
CA LYS A 240 33.22 -11.55 16.08
C LYS A 240 33.77 -10.20 15.64
N GLU A 241 35.09 -10.14 15.48
CA GLU A 241 35.80 -8.96 15.00
C GLU A 241 36.52 -9.21 13.67
N PHE A 242 36.94 -8.12 13.03
CA PHE A 242 37.60 -8.16 11.74
C PHE A 242 38.87 -9.04 11.75
N GLY A 243 39.64 -9.07 12.84
CA GLY A 243 40.89 -9.84 12.92
C GLY A 243 40.69 -11.33 12.62
N LEU A 244 39.59 -11.92 13.11
CA LEU A 244 39.22 -13.31 12.81
C LEU A 244 38.77 -13.47 11.35
N ARG A 245 37.87 -12.59 10.89
CA ARG A 245 37.34 -12.63 9.51
C ARG A 245 38.39 -12.42 8.44
N GLY A 246 39.35 -11.53 8.70
CA GLY A 246 40.47 -11.28 7.81
C GLY A 246 41.35 -12.53 7.65
N ARG A 247 41.59 -13.29 8.73
CA ARG A 247 42.32 -14.57 8.64
C ARG A 247 41.52 -15.63 7.87
N GLU A 248 40.23 -15.77 8.15
CA GLU A 248 39.33 -16.69 7.42
C GLU A 248 39.29 -16.36 5.92
N ALA A 249 39.19 -15.08 5.56
CA ALA A 249 39.17 -14.60 4.19
C ALA A 249 40.51 -14.87 3.47
N LYS A 250 41.66 -14.57 4.13
CA LYS A 250 42.99 -14.87 3.58
C LYS A 250 43.18 -16.37 3.32
N ALA A 251 42.77 -17.22 4.27
CA ALA A 251 42.86 -18.67 4.13
C ALA A 251 42.04 -19.21 2.95
N LYS A 252 40.94 -18.52 2.60
CA LYS A 252 40.08 -18.86 1.45
C LYS A 252 40.51 -18.17 0.14
N GLY A 253 41.47 -17.24 0.16
CA GLY A 253 41.78 -16.41 -1.02
C GLY A 253 40.68 -15.39 -1.37
N LEU A 254 39.83 -15.01 -0.41
CA LEU A 254 38.75 -14.05 -0.62
C LEU A 254 39.29 -12.61 -0.59
N LYS A 255 38.90 -11.78 -1.57
CA LYS A 255 39.21 -10.34 -1.57
C LYS A 255 38.62 -9.66 -0.34
N ILE A 256 39.44 -8.87 0.35
CA ILE A 256 39.09 -8.25 1.63
C ILE A 256 38.65 -6.80 1.42
N HIS A 257 37.48 -6.47 1.97
CA HIS A 257 36.92 -5.11 2.02
C HIS A 257 36.79 -4.66 3.48
N GLU A 258 37.94 -4.38 4.11
CA GLU A 258 38.02 -4.04 5.54
C GLU A 258 37.28 -2.76 5.88
N LYS A 259 37.41 -1.72 5.04
CA LYS A 259 36.76 -0.42 5.25
C LYS A 259 35.24 -0.60 5.34
N GLU A 260 34.65 -1.29 4.38
CA GLU A 260 33.21 -1.49 4.30
C GLU A 260 32.69 -2.40 5.42
N TYR A 261 33.47 -3.43 5.80
CA TYR A 261 33.18 -4.24 6.98
C TYR A 261 33.16 -3.38 8.26
N ARG A 262 34.24 -2.64 8.53
CA ARG A 262 34.38 -1.85 9.77
C ARG A 262 33.31 -0.78 9.87
N GLN A 263 33.04 -0.06 8.78
CA GLN A 263 31.99 0.95 8.75
C GLN A 263 30.61 0.36 9.10
N ALA A 264 30.24 -0.77 8.49
CA ALA A 264 28.97 -1.43 8.77
C ALA A 264 28.90 -1.97 10.21
N TRP A 265 30.01 -2.53 10.70
CA TRP A 265 30.15 -3.04 12.06
C TRP A 265 30.01 -1.92 13.12
N GLU A 266 30.72 -0.80 12.95
CA GLU A 266 30.63 0.38 13.84
C GLU A 266 29.24 1.02 13.81
N THR A 267 28.63 1.12 12.63
CA THR A 267 27.26 1.64 12.47
C THR A 267 26.27 0.78 13.25
N ARG A 268 26.36 -0.55 13.10
CA ARG A 268 25.46 -1.48 13.80
C ARG A 268 25.65 -1.46 15.32
N LEU A 269 26.89 -1.33 15.80
CA LEU A 269 27.19 -1.19 17.23
C LEU A 269 26.66 0.13 17.80
N THR A 270 26.85 1.24 17.07
CA THR A 270 26.28 2.54 17.47
C THR A 270 24.77 2.43 17.62
N GLU A 271 24.12 1.77 16.67
CA GLU A 271 22.67 1.50 16.71
C GLU A 271 22.27 0.60 17.90
N TYR A 272 23.03 -0.46 18.19
CA TYR A 272 22.80 -1.32 19.34
C TYR A 272 22.86 -0.53 20.66
N TRP A 273 23.90 0.28 20.84
CA TRP A 273 24.07 1.09 22.05
C TRP A 273 23.00 2.17 22.18
N ARG A 274 22.56 2.75 21.07
CA ARG A 274 21.42 3.69 21.03
C ARG A 274 20.12 3.00 21.45
N GLN A 275 19.82 1.81 20.91
CA GLN A 275 18.65 1.02 21.30
C GLN A 275 18.69 0.64 22.78
N THR A 276 19.83 0.16 23.28
CA THR A 276 20.02 -0.20 24.69
C THR A 276 19.82 1.01 25.60
N GLY A 277 20.36 2.18 25.21
CA GLY A 277 20.16 3.42 25.94
C GLY A 277 18.70 3.87 25.96
N ALA A 278 17.98 3.75 24.85
CA ALA A 278 16.56 4.07 24.78
C ALA A 278 15.71 3.14 25.68
N GLU A 279 15.98 1.83 25.64
CA GLU A 279 15.30 0.84 26.50
C GLU A 279 15.54 1.13 27.99
N ASP A 280 16.78 1.39 28.37
CA ASP A 280 17.13 1.74 29.75
C ASP A 280 16.63 3.15 30.14
N GLY A 281 16.43 4.05 29.18
CA GLY A 281 15.99 5.43 29.41
C GLY A 281 14.58 5.54 29.94
N TYR A 282 13.72 4.57 29.61
CA TYR A 282 12.30 4.63 29.94
C TYR A 282 11.99 3.93 31.28
N GLY A 283 12.19 4.64 32.38
CA GLY A 283 11.81 4.18 33.72
C GLY A 283 12.80 3.23 34.38
N HIS A 284 14.01 3.09 33.83
CA HIS A 284 15.10 2.35 34.45
C HIS A 284 16.28 3.28 34.82
N PRO A 285 17.13 2.89 35.80
CA PRO A 285 18.33 3.64 36.13
C PRO A 285 19.30 3.72 34.95
N TYR A 286 20.22 4.69 35.01
CA TYR A 286 21.32 4.79 34.06
C TYR A 286 22.34 3.65 34.29
N GLN A 287 22.50 2.75 33.31
CA GLN A 287 23.25 1.49 33.46
C GLN A 287 24.48 1.36 32.56
N LEU A 288 24.98 2.46 31.95
CA LEU A 288 26.04 2.39 30.94
C LEU A 288 27.27 1.59 31.38
N GLU A 289 27.80 1.86 32.58
CA GLU A 289 29.04 1.22 33.04
C GLU A 289 28.86 -0.30 33.23
N ASP A 290 27.71 -0.73 33.77
CA ASP A 290 27.38 -2.15 33.92
C ASP A 290 27.18 -2.83 32.56
N ARG A 291 26.54 -2.15 31.61
CA ARG A 291 26.34 -2.64 30.24
C ARG A 291 27.68 -2.79 29.52
N MET A 292 28.58 -1.81 29.66
CA MET A 292 29.93 -1.84 29.09
C MET A 292 30.78 -2.96 29.71
N ALA A 293 30.72 -3.15 31.03
CA ALA A 293 31.43 -4.23 31.71
C ALA A 293 30.97 -5.63 31.28
N ASN A 294 29.70 -5.79 30.89
CA ASN A 294 29.13 -7.05 30.44
C ASN A 294 29.03 -7.20 28.91
N ALA A 295 29.53 -6.23 28.13
CA ALA A 295 29.41 -6.21 26.67
C ALA A 295 29.92 -7.51 26.01
N SER A 296 31.09 -7.99 26.43
CA SER A 296 31.69 -9.23 25.90
C SER A 296 30.81 -10.46 26.16
N ARG A 297 30.18 -10.56 27.34
CA ARG A 297 29.24 -11.65 27.67
C ARG A 297 27.97 -11.60 26.81
N ALA A 298 27.56 -10.39 26.42
CA ALA A 298 26.44 -10.16 25.51
C ALA A 298 26.83 -10.26 24.02
N GLY A 299 28.09 -10.59 23.70
CA GLY A 299 28.56 -10.72 22.32
C GLY A 299 28.62 -9.39 21.55
N VAL A 300 28.75 -8.26 22.25
CA VAL A 300 28.86 -6.92 21.68
C VAL A 300 30.16 -6.25 22.09
N PHE A 301 30.55 -5.22 21.35
CA PHE A 301 31.79 -4.49 21.59
C PHE A 301 31.53 -3.05 22.00
N VAL A 302 32.40 -2.53 22.85
CA VAL A 302 32.46 -1.11 23.18
C VAL A 302 33.32 -0.39 22.14
N ILE A 303 32.72 0.57 21.46
CA ILE A 303 33.38 1.47 20.49
C ILE A 303 33.46 2.91 21.04
N PRO A 304 34.29 3.81 20.47
CA PRO A 304 34.38 5.19 20.93
C PRO A 304 33.04 5.92 21.02
N ALA A 305 32.12 5.67 20.07
CA ALA A 305 30.78 6.28 20.04
C ALA A 305 29.79 5.73 21.08
N THR A 306 30.14 4.66 21.81
CA THR A 306 29.22 3.94 22.73
C THR A 306 28.61 4.86 23.77
N ARG A 307 29.47 5.66 24.44
CA ARG A 307 29.05 6.52 25.55
C ARG A 307 28.05 7.57 25.08
N ASP A 308 28.34 8.24 23.96
CA ASP A 308 27.46 9.28 23.42
C ASP A 308 26.15 8.69 22.88
N ALA A 309 26.21 7.59 22.14
CA ALA A 309 25.04 6.94 21.57
C ALA A 309 24.05 6.47 22.66
N TYR A 310 24.56 5.80 23.70
CA TYR A 310 23.74 5.35 24.83
C TYR A 310 23.22 6.54 25.64
N THR A 311 24.08 7.48 26.05
CA THR A 311 23.72 8.58 26.94
C THR A 311 22.64 9.47 26.33
N ASN A 312 22.78 9.80 25.04
CA ASN A 312 21.81 10.65 24.36
C ASN A 312 20.45 9.96 24.22
N ALA A 313 20.43 8.68 23.86
CA ALA A 313 19.20 7.90 23.77
C ALA A 313 18.51 7.74 25.13
N TRP A 314 19.28 7.43 26.17
CA TRP A 314 18.79 7.33 27.54
C TRP A 314 18.16 8.65 28.01
N ARG A 315 18.86 9.77 27.82
CA ARG A 315 18.35 11.10 28.21
C ARG A 315 17.07 11.46 27.47
N GLN A 316 16.99 11.14 26.18
CA GLN A 316 15.81 11.39 25.37
C GLN A 316 14.58 10.63 25.88
N GLU A 317 14.72 9.34 26.16
CA GLU A 317 13.60 8.52 26.65
C GLU A 317 13.28 8.80 28.13
N ASN A 318 14.28 9.10 28.96
CA ASN A 318 14.07 9.52 30.33
C ASN A 318 13.32 10.85 30.40
N ALA A 319 13.62 11.81 29.52
CA ALA A 319 12.86 13.06 29.43
C ALA A 319 11.39 12.83 29.03
N ARG A 320 11.08 11.81 28.23
CA ARG A 320 9.69 11.42 27.91
C ARG A 320 8.99 10.75 29.09
N TYR A 321 9.72 9.89 29.80
CA TYR A 321 9.23 9.21 31.00
C TYR A 321 8.94 10.19 32.15
N CYS A 322 9.87 11.11 32.41
CA CYS A 322 9.86 12.03 33.54
C CYS A 322 9.05 13.30 33.27
N THR A 323 7.78 13.14 32.88
CA THR A 323 6.86 14.25 32.64
C THR A 323 5.65 14.19 33.60
N PRO A 324 5.11 15.34 34.04
CA PRO A 324 3.90 15.37 34.85
C PRO A 324 2.72 14.66 34.18
N ASP A 325 2.58 14.83 32.86
CA ASP A 325 1.56 14.15 32.06
C ASP A 325 1.68 12.62 32.13
N ASN A 326 2.87 12.05 31.90
CA ASN A 326 3.06 10.60 31.99
C ASN A 326 2.83 10.08 33.41
N ALA A 327 3.26 10.84 34.44
CA ALA A 327 3.02 10.49 35.83
C ALA A 327 1.52 10.45 36.15
N PHE A 328 0.77 11.45 35.69
CA PHE A 328 -0.68 11.53 35.85
C PHE A 328 -1.40 10.36 35.16
N GLU A 329 -1.09 10.06 33.90
CA GLU A 329 -1.73 8.93 33.19
C GLU A 329 -1.38 7.58 33.82
N ARG A 330 -0.15 7.39 34.32
CA ARG A 330 0.23 6.20 35.11
C ARG A 330 -0.55 6.09 36.42
N GLY A 331 -0.75 7.22 37.10
CA GLY A 331 -1.60 7.31 38.29
C GLY A 331 -3.04 6.88 38.02
N ARG A 332 -3.61 7.36 36.92
CA ARG A 332 -4.95 6.95 36.46
C ARG A 332 -5.02 5.44 36.21
N GLY A 333 -4.02 4.88 35.54
CA GLY A 333 -3.93 3.43 35.31
C GLY A 333 -3.57 2.61 36.56
N ASN A 334 -3.26 3.24 37.69
CA ASN A 334 -2.65 2.61 38.87
C ASN A 334 -1.41 1.76 38.52
N ILE A 335 -0.60 2.24 37.57
CA ILE A 335 0.63 1.61 37.11
C ILE A 335 1.79 2.31 37.80
N GLY A 336 2.62 1.58 38.54
CA GLY A 336 3.78 2.15 39.23
C GLY A 336 4.70 3.00 38.33
N MET A 337 5.29 4.03 38.94
CA MET A 337 6.28 4.91 38.32
C MET A 337 7.54 4.98 39.19
N ALA A 338 8.69 4.69 38.61
CA ALA A 338 10.00 4.81 39.24
C ALA A 338 10.44 6.29 39.22
N VAL A 339 9.91 7.10 40.12
CA VAL A 339 10.18 8.54 40.15
C VAL A 339 11.64 8.84 40.52
N GLU A 340 12.28 7.94 41.25
CA GLU A 340 13.68 8.02 41.66
C GLU A 340 14.67 8.07 40.48
N VAL A 341 14.30 7.57 39.30
CA VAL A 341 15.15 7.64 38.09
C VAL A 341 15.09 9.01 37.40
N CYS A 342 14.20 9.89 37.84
CA CYS A 342 14.05 11.25 37.33
C CYS A 342 14.92 12.24 38.10
N ALA A 343 15.20 13.39 37.47
CA ALA A 343 15.95 14.47 38.10
C ALA A 343 15.36 14.85 39.48
N PRO A 344 16.17 15.00 40.54
CA PRO A 344 15.68 15.22 41.90
C PRO A 344 14.67 16.37 42.04
N VAL A 345 14.89 17.45 41.27
CA VAL A 345 14.02 18.64 41.26
C VAL A 345 12.61 18.36 40.74
N ALA A 346 12.43 17.36 39.86
CA ALA A 346 11.14 17.02 39.27
C ALA A 346 10.37 15.98 40.12
N GLN A 347 11.03 15.26 41.02
CA GLN A 347 10.44 14.09 41.68
C GLN A 347 9.18 14.42 42.48
N ASN A 348 9.17 15.52 43.22
CA ASN A 348 7.99 15.92 44.01
C ASN A 348 6.80 16.28 43.11
N GLN A 349 7.04 16.97 42.00
CA GLN A 349 5.99 17.29 41.03
C GLN A 349 5.43 16.02 40.38
N LEU A 350 6.28 15.07 40.02
CA LEU A 350 5.85 13.79 39.44
C LEU A 350 5.03 12.95 40.43
N LYS A 351 5.44 12.89 41.70
CA LYS A 351 4.65 12.23 42.76
C LYS A 351 3.28 12.88 42.92
N HIS A 352 3.23 14.21 42.92
CA HIS A 352 1.96 14.95 42.99
C HIS A 352 1.06 14.65 41.78
N ALA A 353 1.61 14.69 40.57
CA ALA A 353 0.87 14.39 39.35
C ALA A 353 0.34 12.95 39.34
N TYR A 354 1.13 11.99 39.82
CA TYR A 354 0.72 10.59 39.97
C TYR A 354 -0.49 10.44 40.91
N VAL A 355 -0.42 11.03 42.11
CA VAL A 355 -1.53 11.00 43.07
C VAL A 355 -2.76 11.72 42.51
N SER A 356 -2.57 12.87 41.84
CA SER A 356 -3.64 13.59 41.16
C SER A 356 -4.35 12.73 40.10
N GLY A 357 -3.62 11.86 39.41
CA GLY A 357 -4.18 10.88 38.47
C GLY A 357 -5.04 9.82 39.15
N GLN A 358 -4.63 9.33 40.33
CA GLN A 358 -5.44 8.39 41.12
C GLN A 358 -6.73 9.06 41.60
N ASP A 359 -6.63 10.27 42.15
CA ASP A 359 -7.79 11.06 42.57
C ASP A 359 -8.72 11.41 41.41
N TYR A 360 -8.15 11.63 40.22
CA TYR A 360 -8.90 11.88 39.00
C TYR A 360 -9.78 10.69 38.64
N GLU A 361 -9.27 9.46 38.68
CA GLU A 361 -10.07 8.27 38.37
C GLU A 361 -11.16 8.02 39.42
N ILE A 362 -10.89 8.32 40.70
CA ILE A 362 -11.93 8.29 41.73
C ILE A 362 -13.04 9.33 41.43
N ALA A 363 -12.66 10.54 41.00
CA ALA A 363 -13.60 11.57 40.61
C ALA A 363 -14.36 11.20 39.32
N ALA A 364 -13.70 10.56 38.36
CA ALA A 364 -14.28 10.10 37.10
C ALA A 364 -15.33 8.99 37.33
N ALA A 365 -15.06 8.05 38.24
CA ALA A 365 -16.03 7.04 38.66
C ALA A 365 -17.28 7.70 39.28
N LYS A 366 -17.08 8.63 40.23
CA LYS A 366 -18.19 9.39 40.85
C LYS A 366 -18.97 10.23 39.84
N HIS A 367 -18.28 10.83 38.87
CA HIS A 367 -18.91 11.56 37.78
C HIS A 367 -19.81 10.63 36.95
N SER A 368 -19.30 9.45 36.57
CA SER A 368 -20.08 8.44 35.83
C SER A 368 -21.34 7.99 36.60
N ASP A 369 -21.20 7.75 37.91
CA ASP A 369 -22.33 7.39 38.77
C ASP A 369 -23.36 8.53 38.86
N ALA A 370 -22.90 9.78 39.01
CA ALA A 370 -23.77 10.96 39.06
C ALA A 370 -24.50 11.18 37.73
N VAL A 371 -23.84 10.97 36.59
CA VAL A 371 -24.46 11.05 35.26
C VAL A 371 -25.54 9.99 35.10
N THR A 372 -25.26 8.76 35.53
CA THR A 372 -26.24 7.66 35.50
C THR A 372 -27.46 8.00 36.35
N ALA A 373 -27.25 8.45 37.58
CA ALA A 373 -28.33 8.86 38.48
C ALA A 373 -29.16 10.04 37.93
N ALA A 374 -28.50 11.03 37.32
CA ALA A 374 -29.18 12.16 36.69
C ALA A 374 -30.04 11.71 35.50
N ASN A 375 -29.54 10.82 34.66
CA ASN A 375 -30.29 10.27 33.53
C ASN A 375 -31.51 9.45 33.99
N ASP A 376 -31.35 8.62 35.02
CA ASP A 376 -32.45 7.86 35.60
C ASP A 376 -33.54 8.78 36.18
N LEU A 377 -33.13 9.82 36.91
CA LEU A 377 -34.05 10.83 37.43
C LEU A 377 -34.74 11.62 36.31
N ALA A 378 -34.01 11.99 35.24
CA ALA A 378 -34.59 12.66 34.07
C ALA A 378 -35.69 11.81 33.44
N ASN A 379 -35.43 10.51 33.24
CA ASN A 379 -36.40 9.57 32.69
C ASN A 379 -37.65 9.45 33.59
N ARG A 380 -37.47 9.39 34.92
CA ARG A 380 -38.57 9.35 35.89
C ARG A 380 -39.38 10.65 35.90
N VAL A 381 -38.73 11.81 35.79
CA VAL A 381 -39.42 13.11 35.64
C VAL A 381 -40.26 13.13 34.37
N LEU A 382 -39.70 12.67 33.24
CA LEU A 382 -40.42 12.59 31.97
C LEU A 382 -41.64 11.66 32.05
N ASP A 383 -41.51 10.46 32.64
CA ASP A 383 -42.65 9.55 32.83
C ASP A 383 -43.70 10.15 33.76
N ALA A 384 -43.30 10.69 34.92
CA ALA A 384 -44.23 11.28 35.87
C ALA A 384 -44.98 12.49 35.29
N ARG A 385 -44.30 13.36 34.52
CA ARG A 385 -44.94 14.44 33.75
C ARG A 385 -45.88 13.88 32.68
N GLY A 386 -45.51 12.80 32.01
CA GLY A 386 -46.36 12.10 31.04
C GLY A 386 -47.64 11.54 31.67
N ARG A 387 -47.53 10.91 32.85
CA ARG A 387 -48.65 10.42 33.66
C ARG A 387 -49.56 11.57 34.11
N LEU A 388 -48.97 12.67 34.59
CA LEU A 388 -49.72 13.85 35.01
C LEU A 388 -50.50 14.44 33.84
N GLY A 389 -49.85 14.62 32.69
CA GLY A 389 -50.51 15.12 31.49
C GLY A 389 -51.62 14.19 30.99
N ARG A 390 -51.49 12.86 31.14
CA ARG A 390 -52.59 11.92 30.86
C ARG A 390 -53.76 12.10 31.82
N LEU A 391 -53.49 12.11 33.12
CA LEU A 391 -54.51 12.30 34.16
C LEU A 391 -55.26 13.62 33.97
N GLU A 392 -54.56 14.72 33.71
CA GLU A 392 -55.16 16.04 33.47
C GLU A 392 -56.06 16.05 32.21
N ARG A 393 -55.67 15.34 31.15
CA ARG A 393 -56.51 15.17 29.96
C ARG A 393 -57.75 14.32 30.26
N GLU A 394 -57.60 13.21 30.97
CA GLU A 394 -58.72 12.35 31.36
C GLU A 394 -59.71 13.09 32.27
N MET A 395 -59.21 13.88 33.22
CA MET A 395 -60.03 14.76 34.06
C MET A 395 -60.80 15.79 33.22
N ARG A 396 -60.16 16.40 32.22
CA ARG A 396 -60.82 17.36 31.31
C ARG A 396 -61.89 16.68 30.46
N VAL A 397 -61.56 15.58 29.78
CA VAL A 397 -62.50 14.83 28.94
C VAL A 397 -63.70 14.35 29.76
N ALA A 398 -63.47 13.81 30.96
CA ALA A 398 -64.55 13.38 31.84
C ALA A 398 -65.41 14.55 32.36
N ARG A 399 -64.85 15.75 32.51
CA ARG A 399 -65.62 16.95 32.89
C ARG A 399 -66.48 17.47 31.73
N ASP A 400 -65.97 17.37 30.51
CA ASP A 400 -66.60 17.91 29.30
C ASP A 400 -67.57 16.91 28.61
N ALA A 401 -67.74 15.71 29.16
CA ALA A 401 -68.64 14.68 28.63
C ALA A 401 -70.12 15.11 28.78
N LYS A 402 -70.81 15.27 27.65
CA LYS A 402 -72.20 15.78 27.59
C LYS A 402 -73.23 14.89 28.31
N ASP A 403 -72.98 13.59 28.37
CA ASP A 403 -73.90 12.60 28.97
C ASP A 403 -73.53 12.22 30.41
N ARG A 404 -72.74 13.07 31.09
CA ARG A 404 -72.25 12.76 32.44
C ARG A 404 -73.38 12.83 33.49
N PRO A 405 -73.63 11.77 34.28
CA PRO A 405 -74.59 11.82 35.37
C PRO A 405 -74.08 12.70 36.53
N ASN A 406 -74.85 13.70 36.91
CA ASN A 406 -74.55 14.56 38.07
C ASN A 406 -75.03 13.88 39.37
N ASN A 407 -74.24 12.96 39.89
CA ASN A 407 -74.54 12.20 41.10
C ASN A 407 -73.34 12.17 42.07
N GLU A 408 -73.58 11.67 43.29
CA GLU A 408 -72.57 11.62 44.35
C GLU A 408 -71.35 10.76 43.97
N GLU A 409 -71.55 9.73 43.14
CA GLU A 409 -70.49 8.86 42.63
C GLU A 409 -69.52 9.62 41.72
N SER A 410 -70.04 10.40 40.77
CA SER A 410 -69.24 11.28 39.91
C SER A 410 -68.44 12.32 40.71
N ALA A 411 -69.04 12.87 41.77
CA ALA A 411 -68.34 13.82 42.66
C ALA A 411 -67.24 13.15 43.51
N LYS A 412 -67.42 11.87 43.88
CA LYS A 412 -66.40 11.07 44.58
C LYS A 412 -65.24 10.72 43.65
N GLN A 413 -65.53 10.39 42.39
CA GLN A 413 -64.51 10.11 41.37
C GLN A 413 -63.65 11.35 41.07
N ASP A 414 -64.26 12.54 40.93
CA ASP A 414 -63.51 13.78 40.72
C ASP A 414 -62.59 14.11 41.90
N ARG A 415 -63.08 13.96 43.13
CA ARG A 415 -62.26 14.17 44.34
C ARG A 415 -61.05 13.24 44.39
N ARG A 416 -61.22 11.97 43.99
CA ARG A 416 -60.10 11.00 43.90
C ARG A 416 -59.08 11.40 42.83
N ARG A 417 -59.52 11.77 41.63
CA ARG A 417 -58.62 12.19 40.55
C ARG A 417 -57.89 13.49 40.88
N GLU A 418 -58.55 14.44 41.53
CA GLU A 418 -57.91 15.67 42.00
C GLU A 418 -56.89 15.40 43.12
N GLN A 419 -57.18 14.44 44.02
CA GLN A 419 -56.20 13.98 45.01
C GLN A 419 -54.99 13.34 44.32
N GLU A 420 -55.20 12.40 43.40
CA GLU A 420 -54.13 11.76 42.62
C GLU A 420 -53.32 12.78 41.83
N ARG A 421 -53.97 13.80 41.25
CA ARG A 421 -53.30 14.91 40.56
C ARG A 421 -52.38 15.67 41.50
N ARG A 422 -52.84 16.03 42.71
CA ARG A 422 -52.02 16.74 43.71
C ARG A 422 -50.83 15.88 44.15
N GLU A 423 -51.06 14.62 44.46
CA GLU A 423 -49.99 13.68 44.85
C GLU A 423 -48.95 13.52 43.74
N LEU A 424 -49.39 13.47 42.48
CA LEU A 424 -48.51 13.34 41.32
C LEU A 424 -47.76 14.64 41.03
N VAL A 425 -48.37 15.80 41.22
CA VAL A 425 -47.69 17.12 41.16
C VAL A 425 -46.58 17.18 42.22
N ASP A 426 -46.87 16.83 43.46
CA ASP A 426 -45.88 16.81 44.54
C ASP A 426 -44.75 15.81 44.26
N TYR A 427 -45.09 14.65 43.68
CA TYR A 427 -44.12 13.65 43.25
C TYR A 427 -43.20 14.17 42.15
N VAL A 428 -43.75 14.81 41.10
CA VAL A 428 -42.98 15.43 40.02
C VAL A 428 -42.04 16.49 40.59
N GLN A 429 -42.53 17.39 41.45
CA GLN A 429 -41.69 18.42 42.06
C GLN A 429 -40.55 17.84 42.91
N ARG A 430 -40.79 16.72 43.63
CA ARG A 430 -39.73 16.02 44.36
C ARG A 430 -38.68 15.43 43.42
N LEU A 431 -39.10 14.79 42.33
CA LEU A 431 -38.19 14.23 41.34
C LEU A 431 -37.37 15.31 40.63
N GLU A 432 -37.98 16.44 40.28
CA GLU A 432 -37.29 17.58 39.65
C GLU A 432 -36.20 18.15 40.56
N ARG A 433 -36.48 18.31 41.87
CA ARG A 433 -35.46 18.72 42.85
C ARG A 433 -34.30 17.73 42.92
N GLN A 434 -34.61 16.44 43.00
CA GLN A 434 -33.59 15.38 43.01
C GLN A 434 -32.75 15.38 41.72
N PHE A 435 -33.39 15.60 40.57
CA PHE A 435 -32.71 15.68 39.28
C PHE A 435 -31.75 16.87 39.21
N GLU A 436 -32.19 18.06 39.62
CA GLU A 436 -31.32 19.24 39.66
C GLU A 436 -30.14 19.06 40.63
N ASP A 437 -30.36 18.44 41.79
CA ASP A 437 -29.28 18.12 42.73
C ASP A 437 -28.29 17.10 42.13
N ALA A 438 -28.78 16.07 41.41
CA ALA A 438 -27.93 15.12 40.70
C ALA A 438 -27.09 15.81 39.61
N ARG A 439 -27.67 16.74 38.83
CA ARG A 439 -26.92 17.54 37.85
C ARG A 439 -25.82 18.38 38.50
N ARG A 440 -26.08 18.99 39.64
CA ARG A 440 -25.04 19.73 40.40
C ARG A 440 -23.89 18.83 40.85
N TRP A 441 -24.14 17.55 41.11
CA TRP A 441 -23.06 16.59 41.39
C TRP A 441 -22.23 16.26 40.15
N VAL A 442 -22.87 16.11 38.99
CA VAL A 442 -22.17 15.97 37.70
C VAL A 442 -21.20 17.14 37.47
N ASP A 443 -21.71 18.37 37.55
CA ASP A 443 -20.89 19.58 37.33
C ASP A 443 -19.73 19.69 38.34
N ARG A 444 -19.98 19.35 39.61
CA ARG A 444 -18.94 19.38 40.66
C ARG A 444 -17.83 18.38 40.41
N HIS A 445 -18.16 17.15 40.02
CA HIS A 445 -17.14 16.14 39.73
C HIS A 445 -16.37 16.45 38.45
N ASP A 446 -17.01 17.04 37.44
CA ASP A 446 -16.31 17.53 36.25
C ASP A 446 -15.33 18.66 36.59
N GLN A 447 -15.75 19.65 37.38
CA GLN A 447 -14.85 20.70 37.86
C GLN A 447 -13.69 20.15 38.70
N GLN A 448 -13.95 19.14 39.53
CA GLN A 448 -12.92 18.45 40.31
C GLN A 448 -11.89 17.77 39.39
N MET A 449 -12.34 17.05 38.36
CA MET A 449 -11.47 16.43 37.35
C MET A 449 -10.61 17.48 36.62
N GLN A 450 -11.21 18.59 36.17
CA GLN A 450 -10.50 19.68 35.52
C GLN A 450 -9.48 20.37 36.43
N ARG A 451 -9.78 20.47 37.73
CA ARG A 451 -8.85 21.01 38.73
C ARG A 451 -7.65 20.08 38.90
N LEU A 452 -7.88 18.79 39.14
CA LEU A 452 -6.82 17.79 39.31
C LEU A 452 -5.89 17.73 38.09
N ARG A 453 -6.44 17.88 36.88
CA ARG A 453 -5.60 17.96 35.67
C ARG A 453 -4.74 19.23 35.60
N ARG A 454 -5.22 20.36 36.10
CA ARG A 454 -4.47 21.63 36.06
C ARG A 454 -3.36 21.68 37.11
N GLU A 455 -3.56 21.04 38.27
CA GLU A 455 -2.60 21.08 39.39
C GLU A 455 -1.29 20.29 39.13
N ILE A 456 -1.16 19.60 37.99
CA ILE A 456 0.09 18.89 37.64
C ILE A 456 1.17 19.81 37.05
N TYR A 457 0.80 21.03 36.63
CA TYR A 457 1.70 22.06 36.08
C TYR A 457 1.94 23.16 37.10
#